data_AF-A0A7C6AZC9-F1
#
_entry.id   AF-A0A7C6AZC9-F1
#
_cell.length_a   1.000
_cell.length_b   1.000
_cell.length_c   1.000
_cell.angle_alpha   90.00
_cell.angle_beta   90.00
_cell.angle_gamma   90.00
#
_symmetry.space_group_name_H-M   'P 1'
#
loop_
_entity.id
_entity.type
_entity.pdbx_description
1 polymer ?
#
loop_
_entity_poly.entity_id
_entity_poly.type
_entity_poly.pdbx_seq_one_letter_code
_entity_poly.pdbx_strand_id
1 'polypeptide(L)'
;MSTGQRFSAPSEQPITSLRVIGLQRLLEQKNQVKANLATTQSYLTAADTALSSISSMVSEARATALGVLGTTATDTQRASAALQIQQTIQQLLDAGNQKFRGRYLFAGSTTEVRPFAITGNNLVEFYGNEKLLSSYVDTDLLSENNVLGSEVFGAISTAVQGTVDLQPRLRFDTPLADLNNGAGVELGSIVISDGNKSATVDLSSAHTIGDVAMLIRRNSARIPVNVEVTSQGLKIQLNASSGDLSIRDVGNGTTARQLGIHREMGVGTSPIVGANLNPCLKPTTRLTDILGSPARAALRFQGADNDFYIEADRNGESLNGVKIRLIDDPSITVGEEFVEYDPDAKEISVYIDETHTQARDVVAAINNAYSAGKLPFFAYLDPTDQELYPGQGLVFPTPP
;
A
#
# COMPACT_ATOMS: atom_id res chain seq x y z
N MET A 1 75.70 -2.63 31.03
CA MET A 1 74.71 -3.29 30.15
C MET A 1 75.41 -3.60 28.84
N SER A 2 75.83 -4.86 28.65
CA SER A 2 76.53 -5.31 27.44
C SER A 2 75.51 -5.42 26.31
N THR A 3 75.79 -4.84 25.14
CA THR A 3 74.90 -4.87 23.97
C THR A 3 74.70 -6.28 23.40
N GLY A 4 75.42 -7.30 23.90
CA GLY A 4 75.32 -8.69 23.44
C GLY A 4 75.76 -8.89 21.98
N GLN A 5 76.32 -7.85 21.35
CA GLN A 5 76.73 -7.85 19.95
C GLN A 5 78.18 -8.33 19.83
N ARG A 6 78.42 -9.33 18.97
CA ARG A 6 79.76 -9.90 18.72
C ARG A 6 80.67 -8.97 17.90
N PHE A 7 80.10 -8.09 17.06
CA PHE A 7 80.81 -7.18 16.16
C PHE A 7 79.96 -5.92 15.96
N SER A 8 80.59 -4.78 15.70
CA SER A 8 79.93 -3.45 15.74
C SER A 8 79.81 -2.80 14.36
N ALA A 9 80.64 -3.19 13.39
CA ALA A 9 80.61 -2.65 12.04
C ALA A 9 80.47 -3.77 10.98
N PRO A 10 79.66 -3.56 9.91
CA PRO A 10 79.52 -4.53 8.82
C PRO A 10 80.83 -4.89 8.10
N SER A 11 81.82 -3.99 8.18
CA SER A 11 83.17 -4.18 7.63
C SER A 11 84.01 -5.20 8.40
N GLU A 12 83.68 -5.48 9.67
CA GLU A 12 84.44 -6.42 10.52
C GLU A 12 84.16 -7.88 10.15
N GLN A 13 82.92 -8.21 9.71
CA GLN A 13 82.54 -9.54 9.23
C GLN A 13 81.45 -9.49 8.14
N PRO A 14 81.81 -9.23 6.87
CA PRO A 14 80.83 -8.99 5.79
C PRO A 14 79.79 -10.11 5.62
N ILE A 15 80.20 -11.38 5.68
CA ILE A 15 79.34 -12.54 5.50
C ILE A 15 78.35 -12.69 6.67
N THR A 16 78.84 -12.56 7.91
CA THR A 16 78.00 -12.67 9.12
C THR A 16 77.04 -11.50 9.22
N SER A 17 77.47 -10.29 8.83
CA SER A 17 76.64 -9.09 8.84
C SER A 17 75.45 -9.17 7.88
N LEU A 18 75.59 -9.80 6.70
CA LEU A 18 74.45 -10.05 5.81
C LEU A 18 73.37 -10.92 6.46
N ARG A 19 73.77 -11.96 7.21
CA ARG A 19 72.83 -12.81 7.96
C ARG A 19 72.16 -12.05 9.10
N VAL A 20 72.89 -11.19 9.81
CA VAL A 20 72.34 -10.34 10.88
C VAL A 20 71.34 -9.33 10.31
N ILE A 21 71.64 -8.68 9.19
CA ILE A 21 70.71 -7.75 8.51
C ILE A 21 69.43 -8.48 8.08
N GLY A 22 69.54 -9.69 7.53
CA GLY A 22 68.39 -10.51 7.19
C GLY A 22 67.52 -10.84 8.40
N LEU A 23 68.14 -11.22 9.53
CA LEU A 23 67.42 -11.49 10.78
C LEU A 23 66.80 -10.22 11.39
N GLN A 24 67.47 -9.06 11.30
CA GLN A 24 66.94 -7.78 11.77
C GLN A 24 65.70 -7.37 10.96
N ARG A 25 65.74 -7.46 9.63
CA ARG A 25 64.56 -7.21 8.78
C ARG A 25 63.40 -8.14 9.13
N LEU A 26 63.68 -9.41 9.38
CA LEU A 26 62.67 -10.37 9.80
C LEU A 26 62.08 -10.01 11.18
N LEU A 27 62.90 -9.57 12.13
CA LEU A 27 62.43 -9.09 13.44
C LEU A 27 61.58 -7.83 13.32
N GLU A 28 61.99 -6.86 12.50
CA GLU A 28 61.23 -5.64 12.22
C GLU A 28 59.87 -5.97 11.59
N GLN A 29 59.85 -6.86 10.60
CA GLN A 29 58.62 -7.34 9.96
C GLN A 29 57.71 -8.04 10.98
N LYS A 30 58.24 -8.92 11.83
CA LYS A 30 57.48 -9.57 12.91
C LYS A 30 56.91 -8.56 13.92
N ASN A 31 57.68 -7.53 14.27
CA ASN A 31 57.22 -6.48 15.17
C ASN A 31 56.08 -5.66 14.54
N GLN A 32 56.17 -5.34 13.26
CA GLN A 32 55.11 -4.66 12.52
C GLN A 32 53.83 -5.51 12.44
N VAL A 33 53.96 -6.80 12.11
CA VAL A 33 52.84 -7.75 12.09
C VAL A 33 52.17 -7.85 13.47
N LYS A 34 52.96 -7.95 14.55
CA LYS A 34 52.42 -7.97 15.92
C LYS A 34 51.63 -6.70 16.26
N ALA A 35 52.11 -5.53 15.82
CA ALA A 35 51.41 -4.26 16.02
C ALA A 35 50.11 -4.17 15.20
N ASN A 36 50.12 -4.67 13.96
CA ASN A 36 48.94 -4.77 13.10
C ASN A 36 47.89 -5.70 13.70
N LEU A 37 48.29 -6.88 14.18
CA LEU A 37 47.43 -7.84 14.88
C LEU A 37 46.79 -7.23 16.12
N ALA A 38 47.57 -6.60 16.99
CA ALA A 38 47.05 -5.97 18.20
C ALA A 38 46.03 -4.85 17.88
N THR A 39 46.30 -4.09 16.82
CA THR A 39 45.38 -3.03 16.35
C THR A 39 44.10 -3.64 15.79
N THR A 40 44.21 -4.63 14.90
CA THR A 40 43.08 -5.34 14.30
C THR A 40 42.20 -6.00 15.37
N GLN A 41 42.80 -6.71 16.32
CA GLN A 41 42.08 -7.32 17.43
C GLN A 41 41.29 -6.28 18.23
N SER A 42 41.90 -5.14 18.54
CA SER A 42 41.23 -4.07 19.28
C SER A 42 40.03 -3.49 18.52
N TYR A 43 40.16 -3.33 17.20
CA TYR A 43 39.07 -2.87 16.33
C TYR A 43 37.94 -3.89 16.24
N LEU A 44 38.26 -5.16 16.01
CA LEU A 44 37.27 -6.23 15.89
C LEU A 44 36.52 -6.44 17.22
N THR A 45 37.19 -6.36 18.36
CA THR A 45 36.53 -6.42 19.67
C THR A 45 35.58 -5.23 19.90
N ALA A 46 35.96 -4.03 19.45
CA ALA A 46 35.08 -2.87 19.52
C ALA A 46 33.86 -3.02 18.60
N ALA A 47 34.05 -3.53 17.38
CA ALA A 47 32.98 -3.82 16.43
C ALA A 47 32.03 -4.90 16.98
N ASP A 48 32.56 -5.99 17.53
CA ASP A 48 31.76 -7.08 18.11
C ASP A 48 30.91 -6.61 19.30
N THR A 49 31.46 -5.76 20.15
CA THR A 49 30.71 -5.14 21.26
C THR A 49 29.56 -4.27 20.73
N ALA A 50 29.81 -3.48 19.68
CA ALA A 50 28.79 -2.67 19.04
C ALA A 50 27.69 -3.55 18.40
N LEU A 51 28.07 -4.62 17.69
CA LEU A 51 27.15 -5.58 17.07
C LEU A 51 26.28 -6.30 18.09
N SER A 52 26.84 -6.70 19.22
CA SER A 52 26.09 -7.32 20.33
C SER A 52 25.03 -6.37 20.89
N SER A 53 25.39 -5.10 21.08
CA SER A 53 24.45 -4.06 21.50
C SER A 53 23.34 -3.82 20.46
N ILE A 54 23.70 -3.74 19.18
CA ILE A 54 22.76 -3.61 18.06
C ILE A 54 21.78 -4.78 18.04
N SER A 55 22.28 -6.02 18.15
CA SER A 55 21.46 -7.23 18.16
C SER A 55 20.44 -7.25 19.31
N SER A 56 20.86 -6.80 20.50
CA SER A 56 19.96 -6.67 21.66
C SER A 56 18.89 -5.60 21.44
N MET A 57 19.24 -4.44 20.90
CA MET A 57 18.28 -3.37 20.58
C MET A 57 17.26 -3.79 19.51
N VAL A 58 17.70 -4.49 18.46
CA VAL A 58 16.78 -5.01 17.43
C VAL A 58 15.83 -6.06 18.03
N SER A 59 16.33 -6.91 18.92
CA SER A 59 15.52 -7.90 19.62
C SER A 59 14.47 -7.26 20.53
N GLU A 60 14.85 -6.19 21.24
CA GLU A 60 13.92 -5.39 22.07
C GLU A 60 12.86 -4.69 21.22
N ALA A 61 13.25 -4.03 20.13
CA ALA A 61 12.31 -3.38 19.22
C ALA A 61 11.30 -4.39 18.64
N ARG A 62 11.76 -5.59 18.27
CA ARG A 62 10.89 -6.68 17.80
C ARG A 62 9.91 -7.12 18.90
N ALA A 63 10.37 -7.30 20.14
CA ALA A 63 9.51 -7.68 21.25
C ALA A 63 8.42 -6.64 21.52
N THR A 64 8.78 -5.35 21.52
CA THR A 64 7.84 -4.23 21.67
C THR A 64 6.80 -4.21 20.55
N ALA A 65 7.23 -4.40 19.29
CA ALA A 65 6.32 -4.47 18.15
C ALA A 65 5.35 -5.65 18.28
N LEU A 66 5.85 -6.86 18.58
CA LEU A 66 5.03 -8.06 18.77
C LEU A 66 4.01 -7.89 19.91
N GLY A 67 4.37 -7.18 20.98
CA GLY A 67 3.50 -6.91 22.12
C GLY A 67 2.24 -6.10 21.80
N VAL A 68 2.23 -5.36 20.68
CA VAL A 68 1.10 -4.50 20.27
C VAL A 68 0.40 -4.94 18.97
N LEU A 69 0.80 -6.07 18.38
CA LEU A 69 0.19 -6.59 17.14
C LEU A 69 -1.24 -7.14 17.33
N GLY A 70 -1.60 -7.54 18.55
CA GLY A 70 -2.91 -8.14 18.84
C GLY A 70 -4.07 -7.14 18.79
N THR A 71 -5.27 -7.64 18.52
CA THR A 71 -6.52 -6.85 18.50
C THR A 71 -6.94 -6.33 19.87
N THR A 72 -6.32 -6.82 20.94
CA THR A 72 -6.56 -6.41 22.34
C THR A 72 -5.77 -5.16 22.76
N ALA A 73 -4.78 -4.74 21.96
CA ALA A 73 -4.03 -3.52 22.24
C ALA A 73 -4.86 -2.27 21.91
N THR A 74 -4.84 -1.28 22.80
CA THR A 74 -5.49 0.02 22.62
C THR A 74 -4.65 0.96 21.76
N ASP A 75 -5.24 2.01 21.20
CA ASP A 75 -4.52 3.03 20.43
C ASP A 75 -3.45 3.75 21.26
N THR A 76 -3.72 4.02 22.54
CA THR A 76 -2.74 4.62 23.46
C THR A 76 -1.53 3.72 23.69
N GLN A 77 -1.74 2.40 23.79
CA GLN A 77 -0.64 1.42 23.91
C GLN A 77 0.19 1.34 22.63
N ARG A 78 -0.46 1.33 21.46
CA ARG A 78 0.23 1.40 20.16
C ARG A 78 1.07 2.67 20.01
N ALA A 79 0.52 3.83 20.40
CA ALA A 79 1.24 5.11 20.36
C ALA A 79 2.46 5.11 21.29
N SER A 80 2.33 4.52 22.49
CA SER A 80 3.45 4.41 23.44
C SER A 80 4.55 3.47 22.94
N ALA A 81 4.18 2.33 22.35
CA ALA A 81 5.12 1.40 21.72
C ALA A 81 5.85 2.04 20.54
N ALA A 82 5.15 2.86 19.73
CA ALA A 82 5.77 3.61 18.63
C ALA A 82 6.84 4.60 19.15
N LEU A 83 6.58 5.30 20.26
CA LEU A 83 7.58 6.17 20.89
C LEU A 83 8.80 5.40 21.39
N GLN A 84 8.59 4.21 21.99
CA GLN A 84 9.69 3.36 22.44
C GLN A 84 10.54 2.87 21.26
N ILE A 85 9.90 2.38 20.18
CA ILE A 85 10.60 1.95 18.97
C ILE A 85 11.37 3.13 18.36
N GLN A 86 10.79 4.32 18.33
CA GLN A 86 11.48 5.52 17.83
C GLN A 86 12.73 5.83 18.65
N GLN A 87 12.69 5.65 19.97
CA GLN A 87 13.86 5.81 20.83
C GLN A 87 14.93 4.73 20.55
N THR A 88 14.52 3.47 20.37
CA THR A 88 15.44 2.39 20.00
C THR A 88 16.09 2.63 18.63
N ILE A 89 15.37 3.18 17.66
CA ILE A 89 15.92 3.58 16.35
C ILE A 89 17.02 4.63 16.53
N GLN A 90 16.79 5.62 17.40
CA GLN A 90 17.80 6.64 17.68
C GLN A 90 19.06 6.03 18.31
N GLN A 91 18.90 5.09 19.24
CA GLN A 91 20.04 4.38 19.86
C GLN A 91 20.79 3.50 18.84
N LEU A 92 20.07 2.83 17.94
CA LEU A 92 20.67 2.07 16.83
C LEU A 92 21.48 2.96 15.90
N LEU A 93 20.97 4.16 15.58
CA LEU A 93 21.70 5.15 14.78
C LEU A 93 23.01 5.58 15.48
N ASP A 94 22.97 5.77 16.79
CA ASP A 94 24.14 6.14 17.57
C ASP A 94 25.18 5.01 17.63
N ALA A 95 24.73 3.76 17.79
CA ALA A 95 25.59 2.57 17.73
C ALA A 95 26.21 2.38 16.34
N GLY A 96 25.45 2.59 15.26
CA GLY A 96 25.96 2.58 13.88
C GLY A 96 26.98 3.69 13.60
N ASN A 97 26.96 4.76 14.39
CA ASN A 97 27.91 5.88 14.31
C ASN A 97 29.02 5.80 15.37
N GLN A 98 29.24 4.65 16.01
CA GLN A 98 30.26 4.51 17.03
C GLN A 98 31.69 4.69 16.47
N LYS A 99 32.51 5.41 17.24
CA LYS A 99 33.92 5.66 16.94
C LYS A 99 34.82 4.78 17.81
N PHE A 100 35.89 4.28 17.20
CA PHE A 100 37.01 3.67 17.90
C PHE A 100 38.33 4.27 17.41
N ARG A 101 39.15 4.79 18.33
CA ARG A 101 40.44 5.46 18.03
C ARG A 101 40.34 6.53 16.92
N GLY A 102 39.25 7.30 16.93
CA GLY A 102 39.00 8.40 15.99
C GLY A 102 38.36 8.00 14.66
N ARG A 103 38.11 6.70 14.42
CA ARG A 103 37.52 6.16 13.19
C ARG A 103 36.12 5.59 13.44
N TYR A 104 35.20 5.81 12.51
CA TYR A 104 33.89 5.16 12.53
C TYR A 104 34.01 3.68 12.23
N LEU A 105 33.38 2.84 13.05
CA LEU A 105 33.49 1.37 12.94
C LEU A 105 32.83 0.82 11.67
N PHE A 106 31.74 1.43 11.22
CA PHE A 106 30.86 0.90 10.17
C PHE A 106 30.87 1.71 8.87
N ALA A 107 31.86 2.60 8.69
CA ALA A 107 31.93 3.50 7.52
C ALA A 107 32.74 2.95 6.34
N GLY A 108 33.14 1.68 6.35
CA GLY A 108 33.99 1.09 5.31
C GLY A 108 35.38 1.74 5.28
N SER A 109 35.86 2.13 4.09
CA SER A 109 37.13 2.85 3.94
C SER A 109 37.05 4.35 4.25
N THR A 110 35.84 4.92 4.32
CA THR A 110 35.59 6.34 4.65
C THR A 110 35.54 6.56 6.16
N THR A 111 36.62 6.21 6.86
CA THR A 111 36.63 6.11 8.34
C THR A 111 36.41 7.42 9.10
N GLU A 112 36.51 8.56 8.42
CA GLU A 112 36.33 9.91 9.01
C GLU A 112 34.94 10.50 8.77
N VAL A 113 34.16 9.90 7.85
CA VAL A 113 32.80 10.34 7.51
C VAL A 113 31.80 9.62 8.40
N ARG A 114 30.83 10.35 8.94
CA ARG A 114 29.73 9.78 9.72
C ARG A 114 28.89 8.86 8.80
N PRO A 115 28.79 7.55 9.10
CA PRO A 115 28.16 6.61 8.18
C PRO A 115 26.64 6.75 8.10
N PHE A 116 25.94 7.03 9.20
CA PHE A 116 24.47 7.11 9.20
C PHE A 116 23.99 8.50 9.63
N ALA A 117 23.13 9.13 8.84
CA ALA A 117 22.46 10.37 9.20
C ALA A 117 20.97 10.31 8.89
N ILE A 118 20.16 11.04 9.65
CA ILE A 118 18.73 11.20 9.37
C ILE A 118 18.56 12.39 8.43
N THR A 119 17.93 12.15 7.28
CA THR A 119 17.51 13.16 6.31
C THR A 119 16.01 13.44 6.51
N GLY A 120 15.47 14.47 5.85
CA GLY A 120 14.05 14.82 5.93
C GLY A 120 13.12 13.61 5.77
N ASN A 121 12.00 13.60 6.50
CA ASN A 121 11.01 12.51 6.57
C ASN A 121 11.45 11.25 7.34
N ASN A 122 12.33 11.37 8.34
CA ASN A 122 12.80 10.25 9.19
C ASN A 122 13.51 9.11 8.41
N LEU A 123 14.04 9.41 7.23
CA LEU A 123 14.82 8.46 6.44
C LEU A 123 16.27 8.45 6.92
N VAL A 124 16.87 7.26 7.04
CA VAL A 124 18.30 7.11 7.37
C VAL A 124 19.08 6.93 6.07
N GLU A 125 20.01 7.85 5.83
CA GLU A 125 20.91 7.82 4.68
C GLU A 125 22.30 7.31 5.10
N PHE A 126 22.89 6.45 4.26
CA PHE A 126 24.21 5.88 4.48
C PHE A 126 25.26 6.56 3.61
N TYR A 127 26.25 7.18 4.25
CA TYR A 127 27.36 7.91 3.62
C TYR A 127 28.69 7.13 3.66
N GLY A 128 28.66 5.85 4.05
CA GLY A 128 29.83 4.97 4.02
C GLY A 128 30.06 4.33 2.64
N ASN A 129 30.92 3.31 2.60
CA ASN A 129 31.13 2.50 1.40
C ASN A 129 31.38 1.02 1.74
N GLU A 130 31.37 0.18 0.71
CA GLU A 130 31.52 -1.28 0.81
C GLU A 130 32.99 -1.74 0.71
N LYS A 131 33.96 -0.84 0.92
CA LYS A 131 35.38 -1.21 0.82
C LYS A 131 35.89 -1.80 2.12
N LEU A 132 36.36 -3.04 2.03
CA LEU A 132 37.07 -3.73 3.10
C LEU A 132 38.45 -3.12 3.30
N LEU A 133 38.85 -2.98 4.56
CA LEU A 133 40.20 -2.61 4.97
C LEU A 133 40.93 -3.88 5.34
N SER A 134 42.17 -4.02 4.88
CA SER A 134 42.97 -5.23 5.13
C SER A 134 44.35 -4.88 5.64
N SER A 135 44.90 -5.74 6.49
CA SER A 135 46.26 -5.59 7.05
C SER A 135 46.99 -6.92 7.08
N TYR A 136 48.32 -6.88 6.89
CA TYR A 136 49.14 -8.08 6.97
C TYR A 136 49.22 -8.55 8.43
N VAL A 137 48.80 -9.80 8.65
CA VAL A 137 48.80 -10.51 9.94
C VAL A 137 49.81 -11.66 9.96
N ASP A 138 50.43 -11.98 8.82
CA ASP A 138 51.63 -12.81 8.71
C ASP A 138 52.44 -12.41 7.46
N THR A 139 53.60 -13.03 7.29
CA THR A 139 54.42 -13.02 6.08
C THR A 139 53.57 -13.64 4.97
N ASP A 140 52.94 -12.79 4.16
CA ASP A 140 52.03 -13.13 3.05
C ASP A 140 50.57 -13.46 3.41
N LEU A 141 50.10 -13.20 4.64
CA LEU A 141 48.69 -13.31 5.00
C LEU A 141 48.06 -11.93 5.22
N LEU A 142 47.15 -11.55 4.34
CA LEU A 142 46.35 -10.34 4.43
C LEU A 142 44.99 -10.70 5.07
N SER A 143 44.60 -10.01 6.14
CA SER A 143 43.31 -10.21 6.82
C SER A 143 42.49 -8.92 6.80
N GLU A 144 41.19 -9.07 6.62
CA GLU A 144 40.21 -7.99 6.76
C GLU A 144 40.12 -7.56 8.22
N ASN A 145 39.97 -6.25 8.45
CA ASN A 145 39.99 -5.66 9.80
C ASN A 145 38.89 -4.62 10.06
N ASN A 146 37.87 -4.55 9.20
CA ASN A 146 36.68 -3.73 9.40
C ASN A 146 35.39 -4.55 9.18
N VAL A 147 34.28 -4.00 9.65
CA VAL A 147 32.93 -4.53 9.43
C VAL A 147 32.15 -3.51 8.61
N LEU A 148 31.48 -3.95 7.55
CA LEU A 148 30.74 -3.06 6.66
C LEU A 148 29.37 -2.71 7.24
N GLY A 149 29.08 -1.42 7.42
CA GLY A 149 27.76 -0.96 7.88
C GLY A 149 26.64 -1.33 6.90
N SER A 150 26.93 -1.42 5.61
CA SER A 150 25.98 -1.86 4.58
C SER A 150 25.50 -3.30 4.82
N GLU A 151 26.38 -4.21 5.23
CA GLU A 151 26.05 -5.61 5.51
C GLU A 151 25.34 -5.76 6.86
N VAL A 152 25.82 -5.07 7.90
CA VAL A 152 25.27 -5.17 9.25
C VAL A 152 23.85 -4.61 9.33
N PHE A 153 23.62 -3.46 8.70
CA PHE A 153 22.34 -2.74 8.80
C PHE A 153 21.46 -2.91 7.57
N GLY A 154 21.91 -3.62 6.53
CA GLY A 154 21.24 -3.62 5.23
C GLY A 154 21.12 -2.19 4.67
N ALA A 155 22.12 -1.33 4.94
CA ALA A 155 22.04 0.12 4.72
C ALA A 155 21.81 0.51 3.25
N ILE A 156 22.15 -0.40 2.33
CA ILE A 156 21.73 -0.36 0.93
C ILE A 156 20.43 -1.17 0.83
N SER A 157 19.37 -0.63 1.43
CA SER A 157 18.06 -1.25 1.38
C SER A 157 17.42 -0.93 0.04
N THR A 158 16.98 -1.94 -0.70
CA THR A 158 15.86 -1.75 -1.63
C THR A 158 14.68 -1.31 -0.78
N ALA A 159 14.06 -0.17 -1.11
CA ALA A 159 12.95 0.41 -0.36
C ALA A 159 12.03 -0.68 0.22
N VAL A 160 11.74 -0.62 1.52
CA VAL A 160 10.80 -1.53 2.18
C VAL A 160 9.47 -1.46 1.42
N GLN A 161 9.26 -2.43 0.52
CA GLN A 161 7.99 -2.61 -0.15
C GLN A 161 7.10 -3.32 0.86
N GLY A 162 6.07 -2.62 1.34
CA GLY A 162 5.00 -3.29 2.08
C GLY A 162 4.46 -4.44 1.24
N THR A 163 4.23 -5.60 1.87
CA THR A 163 3.56 -6.73 1.22
C THR A 163 2.06 -6.49 1.04
N VAL A 164 1.54 -5.42 1.64
CA VAL A 164 0.14 -5.00 1.55
C VAL A 164 0.02 -4.04 0.38
N ASP A 165 -0.84 -4.39 -0.57
CA ASP A 165 -1.25 -3.48 -1.63
C ASP A 165 -2.08 -2.35 -1.02
N LEU A 166 -1.49 -1.15 -0.95
CA LEU A 166 -2.13 0.06 -0.43
C LEU A 166 -2.90 0.80 -1.53
N GLN A 167 -3.33 0.08 -2.56
CA GLN A 167 -4.12 0.66 -3.61
C GLN A 167 -5.41 1.27 -3.06
N PRO A 168 -5.62 2.58 -3.26
CA PRO A 168 -6.86 3.22 -2.88
C PRO A 168 -8.04 2.63 -3.65
N ARG A 169 -9.16 2.41 -2.96
CA ARG A 169 -10.42 2.07 -3.61
C ARG A 169 -10.88 3.19 -4.53
N LEU A 170 -11.52 2.81 -5.63
CA LEU A 170 -12.17 3.71 -6.55
C LEU A 170 -13.48 4.25 -5.93
N ARG A 171 -13.65 5.57 -5.98
CA ARG A 171 -14.86 6.30 -5.57
C ARG A 171 -15.44 7.07 -6.74
N PHE A 172 -16.71 7.44 -6.65
CA PHE A 172 -17.39 8.23 -7.69
C PHE A 172 -16.67 9.56 -8.00
N ASP A 173 -16.09 10.20 -6.98
CA ASP A 173 -15.35 11.46 -7.06
C ASP A 173 -13.86 11.29 -7.44
N THR A 174 -13.40 10.08 -7.78
CA THR A 174 -12.00 9.84 -8.13
C THR A 174 -11.66 10.53 -9.46
N PRO A 175 -10.66 11.43 -9.49
CA PRO A 175 -10.23 12.09 -10.72
C PRO A 175 -9.66 11.10 -11.74
N LEU A 176 -9.99 11.28 -13.02
CA LEU A 176 -9.48 10.43 -14.09
C LEU A 176 -7.95 10.52 -14.25
N ALA A 177 -7.37 11.67 -13.93
CA ALA A 177 -5.92 11.89 -13.94
C ALA A 177 -5.18 11.02 -12.91
N ASP A 178 -5.87 10.55 -11.87
CA ASP A 178 -5.26 9.75 -10.81
C ASP A 178 -5.29 8.25 -11.12
N LEU A 179 -6.01 7.85 -12.16
CA LEU A 179 -6.13 6.45 -12.55
C LEU A 179 -4.86 5.94 -13.23
N ASN A 180 -4.77 4.62 -13.37
CA ASN A 180 -3.65 3.91 -13.99
C ASN A 180 -2.31 4.27 -13.33
N ASN A 181 -2.27 4.26 -12.00
CA ASN A 181 -1.13 4.69 -11.18
C ASN A 181 -0.72 6.15 -11.39
N GLY A 182 -1.68 7.02 -11.75
CA GLY A 182 -1.44 8.44 -12.01
C GLY A 182 -1.00 8.75 -13.45
N ALA A 183 -1.00 7.76 -14.34
CA ALA A 183 -0.84 8.02 -15.78
C ALA A 183 -2.07 8.71 -16.38
N GLY A 184 -3.22 8.58 -15.72
CA GLY A 184 -4.48 9.15 -16.16
C GLY A 184 -5.18 8.30 -17.22
N VAL A 185 -6.20 8.90 -17.83
CA VAL A 185 -6.96 8.34 -18.96
C VAL A 185 -7.03 9.40 -20.06
N GLU A 186 -6.63 9.02 -21.27
CA GLU A 186 -6.84 9.79 -22.49
C GLU A 186 -8.32 9.69 -22.87
N LEU A 187 -9.02 10.81 -22.69
CA LEU A 187 -10.44 10.90 -22.99
C LEU A 187 -10.68 10.99 -24.50
N GLY A 188 -11.79 10.42 -24.92
CA GLY A 188 -12.23 10.37 -26.30
C GLY A 188 -13.64 9.79 -26.36
N SER A 189 -14.04 9.36 -27.55
CA SER A 189 -15.34 8.73 -27.73
C SER A 189 -15.23 7.21 -27.74
N ILE A 190 -16.23 6.56 -27.17
CA ILE A 190 -16.37 5.09 -27.16
C ILE A 190 -17.66 4.71 -27.90
N VAL A 191 -17.68 3.51 -28.49
CA VAL A 191 -18.88 2.92 -29.07
C VAL A 191 -19.39 1.84 -28.13
N ILE A 192 -20.65 1.94 -27.76
CA ILE A 192 -21.38 0.88 -27.06
C ILE A 192 -22.31 0.24 -28.08
N SER A 193 -22.44 -1.09 -28.03
CA SER A 193 -23.33 -1.85 -28.91
C SER A 193 -24.07 -2.92 -28.13
N ASP A 194 -25.34 -3.16 -28.46
CA ASP A 194 -26.14 -4.31 -27.98
C ASP A 194 -26.19 -5.45 -29.01
N GLY A 195 -25.34 -5.40 -30.03
CA GLY A 195 -25.31 -6.34 -31.15
C GLY A 195 -26.22 -5.95 -32.33
N ASN A 196 -27.28 -5.18 -32.08
CA ASN A 196 -28.24 -4.72 -33.10
C ASN A 196 -28.13 -3.22 -33.39
N LYS A 197 -27.88 -2.43 -32.34
CA LYS A 197 -27.72 -0.99 -32.36
C LYS A 197 -26.37 -0.65 -31.76
N SER A 198 -25.77 0.40 -32.29
CA SER A 198 -24.55 0.99 -31.73
C SER A 198 -24.74 2.48 -31.51
N ALA A 199 -24.15 2.98 -30.43
CA ALA A 199 -24.20 4.39 -30.08
C ALA A 199 -22.82 4.86 -29.62
N THR A 200 -22.41 6.00 -30.12
CA THR A 200 -21.16 6.66 -29.73
C THR A 200 -21.42 7.55 -28.52
N VAL A 201 -20.63 7.36 -27.47
CA VAL A 201 -20.61 8.18 -26.25
C VAL A 201 -19.35 9.02 -26.27
N ASP A 202 -19.50 10.33 -26.14
CA ASP A 202 -18.38 11.24 -25.97
C ASP A 202 -18.04 11.38 -24.48
N LEU A 203 -16.81 11.07 -24.10
CA LEU A 203 -16.31 11.16 -22.72
C LEU A 203 -15.36 12.34 -22.52
N SER A 204 -15.15 13.20 -23.53
CA SER A 204 -14.14 14.27 -23.49
C SER A 204 -14.37 15.32 -22.40
N SER A 205 -15.59 15.45 -21.87
CA SER A 205 -15.94 16.40 -20.81
C SER A 205 -15.84 15.83 -19.40
N ALA A 206 -15.50 14.54 -19.25
CA ALA A 206 -15.42 13.89 -17.94
C ALA A 206 -14.16 14.33 -17.17
N HIS A 207 -14.29 14.56 -15.87
CA HIS A 207 -13.16 14.87 -14.99
C HIS A 207 -12.93 13.77 -13.95
N THR A 208 -14.01 13.10 -13.55
CA THR A 208 -14.01 12.00 -12.58
C THR A 208 -14.56 10.71 -13.20
N ILE A 209 -14.31 9.58 -12.54
CA ILE A 209 -14.91 8.30 -12.95
C ILE A 209 -16.45 8.32 -12.85
N GLY A 210 -17.00 9.11 -11.92
CA GLY A 210 -18.43 9.36 -11.82
C GLY A 210 -18.99 10.08 -13.06
N ASP A 211 -18.26 11.06 -13.59
CA ASP A 211 -18.66 11.74 -14.83
C ASP A 211 -18.71 10.77 -16.02
N VAL A 212 -17.73 9.87 -16.11
CA VAL A 212 -17.72 8.81 -17.14
C VAL A 212 -18.96 7.93 -16.99
N ALA A 213 -19.26 7.49 -15.77
CA ALA A 213 -20.44 6.67 -15.49
C ALA A 213 -21.74 7.38 -15.89
N MET A 214 -21.87 8.68 -15.57
CA MET A 214 -23.02 9.50 -15.95
C MET A 214 -23.13 9.69 -17.46
N LEU A 215 -22.04 9.95 -18.18
CA LEU A 215 -22.06 10.13 -19.64
C LEU A 215 -22.47 8.84 -20.36
N ILE A 216 -21.97 7.69 -19.89
CA ILE A 216 -22.38 6.38 -20.41
C ILE A 216 -23.87 6.15 -20.13
N ARG A 217 -24.32 6.41 -18.89
CA ARG A 217 -25.72 6.22 -18.49
C ARG A 217 -26.67 7.14 -19.25
N ARG A 218 -26.32 8.40 -19.51
CA ARG A 218 -27.14 9.33 -20.32
C ARG A 218 -27.37 8.87 -21.75
N ASN A 219 -26.52 7.99 -22.27
CA ASN A 219 -26.73 7.38 -23.59
C ASN A 219 -27.70 6.19 -23.55
N SER A 220 -28.30 5.89 -22.39
CA SER A 220 -29.30 4.82 -22.17
C SER A 220 -30.49 4.88 -23.13
N ALA A 221 -30.89 6.08 -23.56
CA ALA A 221 -31.97 6.28 -24.53
C ALA A 221 -31.72 5.60 -25.89
N ARG A 222 -30.43 5.37 -26.24
CA ARG A 222 -30.05 4.64 -27.46
C ARG A 222 -29.80 3.17 -27.19
N ILE A 223 -29.05 2.89 -26.11
CA ILE A 223 -28.72 1.53 -25.67
C ILE A 223 -28.92 1.48 -24.16
N PRO A 224 -29.96 0.79 -23.66
CA PRO A 224 -30.28 0.78 -22.25
C PRO A 224 -29.19 0.02 -21.47
N VAL A 225 -28.36 0.75 -20.74
CA VAL A 225 -27.28 0.20 -19.90
C VAL A 225 -27.35 0.73 -18.48
N ASN A 226 -27.05 -0.14 -17.53
CA ASN A 226 -26.79 0.22 -16.14
C ASN A 226 -25.27 0.31 -15.95
N VAL A 227 -24.81 1.34 -15.24
CA VAL A 227 -23.39 1.58 -14.99
C VAL A 227 -23.17 1.69 -13.50
N GLU A 228 -22.22 0.91 -12.98
CA GLU A 228 -21.85 0.91 -11.58
C GLU A 228 -20.34 1.20 -11.45
N VAL A 229 -19.98 2.16 -10.60
CA VAL A 229 -18.58 2.39 -10.20
C VAL A 229 -18.26 1.47 -9.03
N THR A 230 -17.55 0.36 -9.26
CA THR A 230 -17.10 -0.58 -8.22
C THR A 230 -15.88 -0.02 -7.46
N SER A 231 -15.40 -0.73 -6.44
CA SER A 231 -14.19 -0.34 -5.72
C SER A 231 -12.90 -0.47 -6.55
N GLN A 232 -12.95 -1.11 -7.72
CA GLN A 232 -11.78 -1.35 -8.58
C GLN A 232 -11.95 -0.77 -9.99
N GLY A 233 -13.18 -0.66 -10.50
CA GLY A 233 -13.40 -0.26 -11.89
C GLY A 233 -14.87 0.03 -12.20
N LEU A 234 -15.20 0.02 -13.48
CA LEU A 234 -16.59 0.19 -13.95
C LEU A 234 -17.22 -1.17 -14.23
N LYS A 235 -18.47 -1.36 -13.85
CA LYS A 235 -19.30 -2.49 -14.22
C LYS A 235 -20.47 -1.98 -15.06
N ILE A 236 -20.59 -2.48 -16.29
CA ILE A 236 -21.61 -2.04 -17.24
C ILE A 236 -22.44 -3.25 -17.63
N GLN A 237 -23.76 -3.14 -17.55
CA GLN A 237 -24.68 -4.22 -17.88
C GLN A 237 -25.79 -3.72 -18.79
N LEU A 238 -26.18 -4.54 -19.77
CA LEU A 238 -27.32 -4.25 -20.63
C LEU A 238 -28.60 -4.42 -19.82
N ASN A 239 -29.46 -3.41 -19.84
CA ASN A 239 -30.81 -3.47 -19.27
C ASN A 239 -31.80 -3.92 -20.36
N ALA A 240 -31.61 -5.15 -20.83
CA ALA A 240 -32.45 -5.80 -21.82
C ALA A 240 -32.46 -7.33 -21.62
N SER A 241 -33.55 -7.98 -22.06
CA SER A 241 -33.71 -9.44 -21.96
C SER A 241 -32.88 -10.22 -23.00
N SER A 242 -32.44 -9.56 -24.06
CA SER A 242 -31.54 -10.11 -25.08
C SER A 242 -30.64 -9.01 -25.65
N GLY A 243 -29.51 -9.41 -26.23
CA GLY A 243 -28.53 -8.51 -26.81
C GLY A 243 -27.12 -9.07 -26.69
N ASP A 244 -26.17 -8.38 -27.28
CA ASP A 244 -24.75 -8.70 -27.26
C ASP A 244 -23.92 -7.44 -26.92
N LEU A 245 -23.74 -7.21 -25.62
CA LEU A 245 -23.08 -6.01 -25.12
C LEU A 245 -21.59 -6.02 -25.50
N SER A 246 -21.16 -5.01 -26.24
CA SER A 246 -19.74 -4.76 -26.55
C SER A 246 -19.41 -3.28 -26.43
N ILE A 247 -18.16 -2.98 -26.07
CA ILE A 247 -17.67 -1.61 -25.86
C ILE A 247 -16.32 -1.48 -26.55
N ARG A 248 -16.20 -0.55 -27.51
CA ARG A 248 -14.99 -0.37 -28.31
C ARG A 248 -14.58 1.10 -28.38
N ASP A 249 -13.32 1.34 -28.67
CA ASP A 249 -12.81 2.67 -28.93
C ASP A 249 -13.23 3.16 -30.33
N VAL A 250 -13.44 4.47 -30.49
CA VAL A 250 -13.66 5.08 -31.80
C VAL A 250 -12.31 5.36 -32.48
N GLY A 251 -12.12 4.83 -33.69
CA GLY A 251 -10.92 5.07 -34.49
C GLY A 251 -9.65 4.53 -33.82
N ASN A 252 -8.68 5.41 -33.57
CA ASN A 252 -7.42 5.08 -32.88
C ASN A 252 -7.47 5.39 -31.37
N GLY A 253 -8.66 5.64 -30.80
CA GLY A 253 -8.81 5.90 -29.38
C GLY A 253 -8.38 4.74 -28.49
N THR A 254 -8.04 5.05 -27.23
CA THR A 254 -7.59 4.11 -26.20
C THR A 254 -8.42 4.21 -24.91
N THR A 255 -9.42 5.09 -24.88
CA THR A 255 -10.23 5.43 -23.70
C THR A 255 -10.90 4.22 -23.06
N ALA A 256 -11.58 3.38 -23.83
CA ALA A 256 -12.25 2.18 -23.30
C ALA A 256 -11.24 1.16 -22.76
N ARG A 257 -10.05 1.07 -23.35
CA ARG A 257 -8.97 0.19 -22.87
C ARG A 257 -8.37 0.71 -21.56
N GLN A 258 -8.10 2.00 -21.48
CA GLN A 258 -7.58 2.66 -20.27
C GLN A 258 -8.60 2.73 -19.14
N LEU A 259 -9.90 2.69 -19.44
CA LEU A 259 -10.99 2.50 -18.48
C LEU A 259 -11.27 1.02 -18.18
N GLY A 260 -10.50 0.08 -18.75
CA GLY A 260 -10.64 -1.36 -18.48
C GLY A 260 -11.94 -2.01 -19.01
N ILE A 261 -12.80 -1.27 -19.71
CA ILE A 261 -14.13 -1.69 -20.16
C ILE A 261 -14.18 -2.15 -21.63
N HIS A 262 -13.07 -2.06 -22.37
CA HIS A 262 -13.00 -2.49 -23.77
C HIS A 262 -13.31 -3.98 -23.94
N ARG A 263 -14.28 -4.30 -24.81
CA ARG A 263 -14.71 -5.65 -25.20
C ARG A 263 -15.02 -5.69 -26.69
N GLU A 264 -14.14 -6.31 -27.47
CA GLU A 264 -14.32 -6.46 -28.92
C GLU A 264 -15.41 -7.48 -29.25
N MET A 265 -15.36 -8.64 -28.59
CA MET A 265 -16.42 -9.65 -28.64
C MET A 265 -17.49 -9.30 -27.62
N GLY A 266 -18.75 -9.41 -28.03
CA GLY A 266 -19.85 -9.14 -27.12
C GLY A 266 -20.02 -10.24 -26.08
N VAL A 267 -20.59 -9.86 -24.95
CA VAL A 267 -20.76 -10.71 -23.76
C VAL A 267 -22.22 -11.15 -23.55
N GLY A 268 -23.06 -11.05 -24.58
CA GLY A 268 -24.49 -11.22 -24.42
C GLY A 268 -25.09 -10.14 -23.50
N THR A 269 -25.96 -10.57 -22.57
CA THR A 269 -26.53 -9.71 -21.51
C THR A 269 -25.73 -9.72 -20.21
N SER A 270 -24.61 -10.45 -20.17
CA SER A 270 -23.76 -10.52 -18.97
C SER A 270 -23.08 -9.16 -18.72
N PRO A 271 -22.82 -8.80 -17.45
CA PRO A 271 -22.15 -7.55 -17.13
C PRO A 271 -20.69 -7.57 -17.60
N ILE A 272 -20.26 -6.49 -18.26
CA ILE A 272 -18.84 -6.20 -18.48
C ILE A 272 -18.30 -5.63 -17.17
N VAL A 273 -17.52 -6.43 -16.45
CA VAL A 273 -16.73 -5.97 -15.30
C VAL A 273 -15.38 -5.49 -15.81
N GLY A 274 -15.10 -4.20 -15.64
CA GLY A 274 -13.87 -3.55 -16.03
C GLY A 274 -12.67 -4.03 -15.23
N ALA A 275 -11.48 -3.91 -15.82
CA ALA A 275 -10.24 -4.15 -15.11
C ALA A 275 -10.04 -3.14 -13.97
N ASN A 276 -9.16 -3.49 -13.02
CA ASN A 276 -8.76 -2.59 -11.95
C ASN A 276 -8.09 -1.34 -12.53
N LEU A 277 -8.63 -0.17 -12.20
CA LEU A 277 -8.18 1.14 -12.69
C LEU A 277 -7.01 1.71 -11.91
N ASN A 278 -6.57 1.04 -10.86
CA ASN A 278 -5.39 1.37 -10.07
C ASN A 278 -5.27 2.87 -9.72
N PRO A 279 -6.15 3.43 -8.86
CA PRO A 279 -6.01 4.82 -8.42
C PRO A 279 -4.66 5.08 -7.77
N CYS A 280 -4.07 6.24 -8.02
CA CYS A 280 -2.78 6.65 -7.44
C CYS A 280 -2.93 6.96 -5.93
N LEU A 281 -2.00 6.45 -5.12
CA LEU A 281 -1.93 6.77 -3.70
C LEU A 281 -1.39 8.20 -3.51
N LYS A 282 -2.18 9.06 -2.87
CA LYS A 282 -1.80 10.44 -2.53
C LYS A 282 -1.63 10.61 -1.03
N PRO A 283 -0.83 11.60 -0.57
CA PRO A 283 -0.78 11.96 0.85
C PRO A 283 -2.14 12.36 1.45
N THR A 284 -3.08 12.78 0.59
CA THR A 284 -4.46 13.13 0.96
C THR A 284 -5.43 11.95 0.87
N THR A 285 -4.98 10.77 0.46
CA THR A 285 -5.83 9.56 0.42
C THR A 285 -6.23 9.18 1.84
N ARG A 286 -7.52 8.94 2.05
CA ARG A 286 -8.04 8.56 3.36
C ARG A 286 -7.54 7.16 3.73
N LEU A 287 -7.16 6.96 4.98
CA LEU A 287 -6.71 5.63 5.45
C LEU A 287 -7.80 4.56 5.27
N THR A 288 -9.08 4.94 5.38
CA THR A 288 -10.22 4.04 5.12
C THR A 288 -10.35 3.63 3.65
N ASP A 289 -9.69 4.31 2.73
CA ASP A 289 -9.72 3.97 1.29
C ASP A 289 -8.65 2.96 0.90
N ILE A 290 -7.66 2.68 1.78
CA ILE A 290 -6.55 1.74 1.52
C ILE A 290 -6.59 0.50 2.43
N LEU A 291 -7.53 0.44 3.37
CA LEU A 291 -7.72 -0.69 4.30
C LEU A 291 -8.87 -1.60 3.83
N GLY A 292 -8.94 -1.90 2.54
CA GLY A 292 -9.99 -2.71 1.92
C GLY A 292 -11.23 -1.94 1.50
N SER A 293 -12.28 -2.67 1.12
CA SER A 293 -13.57 -2.10 0.67
C SER A 293 -14.72 -2.57 1.56
N PRO A 294 -15.76 -1.74 1.75
CA PRO A 294 -16.99 -2.14 2.43
C PRO A 294 -17.83 -3.03 1.52
N ALA A 295 -18.68 -3.85 2.14
CA ALA A 295 -19.74 -4.54 1.42
C ALA A 295 -20.71 -3.49 0.85
N ARG A 296 -21.05 -3.61 -0.43
CA ARG A 296 -22.00 -2.72 -1.10
C ARG A 296 -22.92 -3.50 -2.01
N ALA A 297 -24.20 -3.18 -1.96
CA ALA A 297 -25.22 -3.71 -2.86
C ALA A 297 -25.88 -2.57 -3.64
N ALA A 298 -26.06 -2.77 -4.95
CA ALA A 298 -26.82 -1.87 -5.80
C ALA A 298 -28.23 -2.45 -5.97
N LEU A 299 -29.26 -1.71 -5.57
CA LEU A 299 -30.65 -2.07 -5.83
C LEU A 299 -31.13 -1.28 -7.04
N ARG A 300 -31.68 -2.02 -8.01
CA ARG A 300 -32.04 -1.53 -9.32
C ARG A 300 -33.51 -1.84 -9.60
N PHE A 301 -34.30 -0.83 -9.92
CA PHE A 301 -35.73 -0.97 -10.14
C PHE A 301 -36.11 -0.55 -11.56
N GLN A 302 -37.33 -0.91 -11.99
CA GLN A 302 -37.87 -0.38 -13.25
C GLN A 302 -38.37 1.04 -13.01
N GLY A 303 -37.89 2.00 -13.79
CA GLY A 303 -38.22 3.40 -13.61
C GLY A 303 -36.97 4.26 -13.68
N ALA A 304 -37.15 5.56 -13.45
CA ALA A 304 -36.08 6.51 -13.21
C ALA A 304 -36.19 7.00 -11.76
N ASP A 305 -35.09 7.53 -11.23
CA ASP A 305 -35.03 8.13 -9.89
C ASP A 305 -35.39 7.15 -8.76
N ASN A 306 -35.22 5.84 -8.97
CA ASN A 306 -35.52 4.80 -7.95
C ASN A 306 -34.35 3.88 -7.60
N ASP A 307 -33.21 4.00 -8.26
CA ASP A 307 -32.03 3.21 -7.93
C ASP A 307 -31.27 3.75 -6.71
N PHE A 308 -30.79 2.87 -5.85
CA PHE A 308 -30.00 3.25 -4.67
C PHE A 308 -28.98 2.17 -4.28
N TYR A 309 -28.03 2.58 -3.45
CA TYR A 309 -27.00 1.72 -2.88
C TYR A 309 -27.21 1.54 -1.38
N ILE A 310 -26.87 0.35 -0.89
CA ILE A 310 -26.67 0.06 0.54
C ILE A 310 -25.20 -0.28 0.72
N GLU A 311 -24.53 0.40 1.65
CA GLU A 311 -23.10 0.25 1.92
C GLU A 311 -22.85 0.02 3.41
N ALA A 312 -21.92 -0.88 3.72
CA ALA A 312 -21.50 -1.16 5.09
C ALA A 312 -20.72 0.01 5.70
N ASP A 313 -20.87 0.21 7.01
CA ASP A 313 -20.16 1.24 7.77
C ASP A 313 -18.66 0.99 7.95
N ARG A 314 -18.22 -0.25 7.68
CA ARG A 314 -16.84 -0.72 7.88
C ARG A 314 -16.36 -1.56 6.70
N ASN A 315 -15.06 -1.49 6.46
CA ASN A 315 -14.40 -2.33 5.46
C ASN A 315 -14.25 -3.77 5.99
N GLY A 316 -14.24 -4.73 5.06
CA GLY A 316 -13.93 -6.13 5.35
C GLY A 316 -15.05 -7.09 5.02
N GLU A 317 -14.79 -8.38 5.23
CA GLU A 317 -15.65 -9.46 4.71
C GLU A 317 -16.78 -9.86 5.67
N SER A 318 -16.79 -9.37 6.92
CA SER A 318 -17.74 -9.82 7.94
C SER A 318 -19.20 -9.59 7.55
N LEU A 319 -19.46 -8.48 6.85
CA LEU A 319 -20.78 -8.05 6.39
C LEU A 319 -21.07 -8.48 4.93
N ASN A 320 -20.20 -9.30 4.33
CA ASN A 320 -20.47 -9.88 3.02
C ASN A 320 -21.55 -10.97 3.11
N GLY A 321 -22.30 -11.11 2.01
CA GLY A 321 -23.33 -12.13 1.86
C GLY A 321 -24.64 -11.85 2.58
N VAL A 322 -24.85 -10.60 3.04
CA VAL A 322 -26.13 -10.17 3.59
C VAL A 322 -27.17 -10.08 2.48
N LYS A 323 -28.31 -10.75 2.67
CA LYS A 323 -29.46 -10.71 1.76
C LYS A 323 -30.29 -9.48 2.05
N ILE A 324 -30.85 -8.88 1.01
CA ILE A 324 -31.72 -7.71 1.12
C ILE A 324 -33.07 -8.10 0.56
N ARG A 325 -34.12 -7.91 1.35
CA ARG A 325 -35.50 -8.26 1.00
C ARG A 325 -36.38 -7.04 1.19
N LEU A 326 -37.12 -6.69 0.13
CA LEU A 326 -38.15 -5.67 0.19
C LEU A 326 -39.50 -6.37 0.31
N ILE A 327 -40.20 -6.10 1.40
CA ILE A 327 -41.46 -6.75 1.78
C ILE A 327 -42.56 -5.71 1.62
N ASP A 328 -43.57 -6.05 0.82
CA ASP A 328 -44.77 -5.25 0.71
C ASP A 328 -45.63 -5.39 1.97
N ASP A 329 -45.92 -4.26 2.61
CA ASP A 329 -46.83 -4.11 3.72
C ASP A 329 -47.73 -2.89 3.46
N PRO A 330 -48.95 -3.12 2.94
CA PRO A 330 -49.88 -2.04 2.57
C PRO A 330 -50.45 -1.28 3.78
N SER A 331 -50.07 -1.64 5.02
CA SER A 331 -50.42 -0.88 6.23
C SER A 331 -49.46 0.27 6.53
N ILE A 332 -48.32 0.33 5.84
CA ILE A 332 -47.30 1.37 6.00
C ILE A 332 -47.77 2.67 5.34
N THR A 333 -47.57 3.78 6.06
CA THR A 333 -47.77 5.11 5.50
C THR A 333 -46.44 5.60 4.92
N VAL A 334 -46.48 6.27 3.77
CA VAL A 334 -45.29 6.87 3.14
C VAL A 334 -44.52 7.74 4.14
N GLY A 335 -43.22 7.50 4.26
CA GLY A 335 -42.32 8.16 5.20
C GLY A 335 -42.18 7.47 6.56
N GLU A 336 -42.99 6.45 6.83
CA GLU A 336 -42.93 5.59 8.02
C GLU A 336 -42.38 4.18 7.71
N GLU A 337 -41.71 4.02 6.57
CA GLU A 337 -40.99 2.80 6.23
C GLU A 337 -39.94 2.46 7.30
N PHE A 338 -39.77 1.17 7.57
CA PHE A 338 -38.82 0.72 8.58
C PHE A 338 -38.02 -0.49 8.09
N VAL A 339 -36.90 -0.71 8.78
CA VAL A 339 -35.91 -1.73 8.42
C VAL A 339 -35.61 -2.59 9.64
N GLU A 340 -35.60 -3.90 9.43
CA GLU A 340 -35.14 -4.89 10.38
C GLU A 340 -33.88 -5.56 9.86
N TYR A 341 -32.94 -5.84 10.77
CA TYR A 341 -31.70 -6.54 10.46
C TYR A 341 -31.54 -7.73 11.39
N ASP A 342 -31.48 -8.92 10.80
CA ASP A 342 -31.13 -10.15 11.50
C ASP A 342 -29.64 -10.47 11.25
N PRO A 343 -28.76 -10.28 12.25
CA PRO A 343 -27.34 -10.56 12.11
C PRO A 343 -27.02 -12.06 12.00
N ASP A 344 -27.87 -12.94 12.54
CA ASP A 344 -27.66 -14.39 12.53
C ASP A 344 -28.10 -14.98 11.18
N ALA A 345 -29.22 -14.52 10.64
CA ALA A 345 -29.70 -14.89 9.30
C ALA A 345 -28.98 -14.13 8.16
N LYS A 346 -28.24 -13.07 8.48
CA LYS A 346 -27.64 -12.13 7.52
C LYS A 346 -28.69 -11.60 6.53
N GLU A 347 -29.78 -11.06 7.06
CA GLU A 347 -30.90 -10.57 6.24
C GLU A 347 -31.31 -9.15 6.68
N ILE A 348 -31.46 -8.26 5.70
CA ILE A 348 -32.04 -6.92 5.85
C ILE A 348 -33.44 -6.98 5.24
N SER A 349 -34.45 -6.82 6.08
CA SER A 349 -35.86 -6.75 5.67
C SER A 349 -36.30 -5.29 5.69
N VAL A 350 -36.63 -4.74 4.53
CA VAL A 350 -37.17 -3.39 4.36
C VAL A 350 -38.65 -3.52 4.08
N TYR A 351 -39.48 -2.93 4.93
CA TYR A 351 -40.92 -2.94 4.76
C TYR A 351 -41.36 -1.66 4.04
N ILE A 352 -42.08 -1.84 2.93
CA ILE A 352 -42.49 -0.77 2.02
C ILE A 352 -43.97 -0.92 1.65
N ASP A 353 -44.60 0.16 1.18
CA ASP A 353 -45.87 0.10 0.45
C ASP A 353 -45.56 0.14 -1.06
N GLU A 354 -45.81 -0.96 -1.77
CA GLU A 354 -45.50 -1.09 -3.21
C GLU A 354 -46.16 -0.01 -4.08
N THR A 355 -47.25 0.61 -3.62
CA THR A 355 -48.01 1.59 -4.40
C THR A 355 -47.58 3.03 -4.16
N HIS A 356 -46.86 3.31 -3.06
CA HIS A 356 -46.56 4.69 -2.66
C HIS A 356 -45.14 4.96 -2.20
N THR A 357 -44.39 3.94 -1.74
CA THR A 357 -43.02 4.13 -1.22
C THR A 357 -42.06 4.52 -2.34
N GLN A 358 -41.31 5.60 -2.12
CA GLN A 358 -40.31 6.10 -3.05
C GLN A 358 -38.90 5.75 -2.57
N ALA A 359 -37.92 5.76 -3.46
CA ALA A 359 -36.54 5.40 -3.11
C ALA A 359 -35.94 6.29 -2.00
N ARG A 360 -36.30 7.58 -1.96
CA ARG A 360 -35.88 8.48 -0.88
C ARG A 360 -36.40 8.05 0.50
N ASP A 361 -37.60 7.47 0.55
CA ASP A 361 -38.25 7.07 1.80
C ASP A 361 -37.55 5.82 2.35
N VAL A 362 -37.24 4.86 1.48
CA VAL A 362 -36.40 3.70 1.82
C VAL A 362 -35.01 4.10 2.29
N VAL A 363 -34.35 5.01 1.58
CA VAL A 363 -33.02 5.53 1.96
C VAL A 363 -33.08 6.21 3.33
N ALA A 364 -34.13 6.99 3.60
CA ALA A 364 -34.34 7.62 4.91
C ALA A 364 -34.54 6.57 6.02
N ALA A 365 -35.37 5.55 5.78
CA ALA A 365 -35.60 4.46 6.73
C ALA A 365 -34.31 3.72 7.11
N ILE A 366 -33.49 3.36 6.12
CA ILE A 366 -32.19 2.71 6.33
C ILE A 366 -31.24 3.61 7.15
N ASN A 367 -31.13 4.89 6.78
CA ASN A 367 -30.24 5.82 7.47
C ASN A 367 -30.71 6.17 8.89
N ASN A 368 -32.02 6.15 9.14
CA ASN A 368 -32.60 6.27 10.47
C ASN A 368 -32.27 5.04 11.33
N ALA A 369 -32.38 3.83 10.78
CA ALA A 369 -31.99 2.60 11.45
C ALA A 369 -30.48 2.53 11.75
N TYR A 370 -29.65 3.01 10.81
CA TYR A 370 -28.20 3.18 11.00
C TYR A 370 -27.88 4.12 12.15
N SER A 371 -28.49 5.31 12.14
CA SER A 371 -28.28 6.34 13.17
C SER A 371 -28.76 5.89 14.56
N ALA A 372 -29.75 5.00 14.61
CA ALA A 372 -30.23 4.37 15.83
C ALA A 372 -29.36 3.18 16.31
N GLY A 373 -28.30 2.82 15.56
CA GLY A 373 -27.41 1.70 15.89
C GLY A 373 -28.02 0.32 15.68
N LYS A 374 -29.14 0.21 14.94
CA LYS A 374 -29.86 -1.05 14.70
C LYS A 374 -29.39 -1.78 13.43
N LEU A 375 -28.68 -1.08 12.55
CA LEU A 375 -28.25 -1.58 11.25
C LEU A 375 -26.80 -1.12 10.99
N PRO A 376 -25.85 -1.98 10.61
CA PRO A 376 -24.46 -1.60 10.31
C PRO A 376 -24.27 -1.14 8.84
N PHE A 377 -25.34 -0.68 8.20
CA PHE A 377 -25.37 -0.27 6.80
C PHE A 377 -26.07 1.07 6.67
N PHE A 378 -25.60 1.91 5.76
CA PHE A 378 -26.25 3.15 5.36
C PHE A 378 -26.63 3.08 3.88
N ALA A 379 -27.55 3.94 3.44
CA ALA A 379 -27.99 3.99 2.05
C ALA A 379 -27.85 5.39 1.44
N TYR A 380 -27.69 5.42 0.12
CA TYR A 380 -27.68 6.64 -0.67
C TYR A 380 -28.24 6.39 -2.07
N LEU A 381 -28.92 7.39 -2.64
CA LEU A 381 -29.44 7.32 -4.00
C LEU A 381 -28.30 7.14 -5.00
N ASP A 382 -28.52 6.36 -6.06
CA ASP A 382 -27.53 6.20 -7.12
C ASP A 382 -27.31 7.54 -7.85
N PRO A 383 -26.10 8.12 -7.80
CA PRO A 383 -25.80 9.36 -8.51
C PRO A 383 -25.99 9.28 -10.03
N THR A 384 -25.94 8.09 -10.62
CA THR A 384 -26.11 7.90 -12.07
C THR A 384 -27.58 7.87 -12.51
N ASP A 385 -28.52 7.73 -11.58
CA ASP A 385 -29.95 7.63 -11.84
C ASP A 385 -30.74 8.87 -11.37
N GLN A 386 -30.04 9.97 -11.06
CA GLN A 386 -30.64 11.25 -10.65
C GLN A 386 -31.04 12.06 -11.90
N GLU A 387 -32.29 11.94 -12.32
CA GLU A 387 -32.91 12.73 -13.37
C GLU A 387 -33.59 13.99 -12.79
N LEU A 388 -34.84 14.27 -13.20
CA LEU A 388 -35.54 15.51 -12.84
C LEU A 388 -35.99 15.53 -11.38
N TYR A 389 -36.21 14.36 -10.76
CA TYR A 389 -36.78 14.22 -9.43
C TYR A 389 -36.09 13.14 -8.59
N PRO A 390 -34.84 13.37 -8.14
CA PRO A 390 -34.01 12.36 -7.49
C PRO A 390 -34.71 11.67 -6.31
N GLY A 391 -34.81 10.34 -6.38
CA GLY A 391 -35.38 9.51 -5.33
C GLY A 391 -36.91 9.49 -5.26
N GLN A 392 -37.63 10.10 -6.21
CA GLN A 392 -39.10 10.08 -6.24
C GLN A 392 -39.69 8.89 -7.00
N GLY A 393 -38.87 8.07 -7.65
CA GLY A 393 -39.35 6.86 -8.31
C GLY A 393 -39.83 5.81 -7.30
N LEU A 394 -40.85 5.06 -7.69
CA LEU A 394 -41.42 3.98 -6.86
C LEU A 394 -40.46 2.80 -6.74
N VAL A 395 -40.47 2.19 -5.56
CA VAL A 395 -39.71 0.99 -5.24
C VAL A 395 -40.65 -0.21 -5.22
N PHE A 396 -40.19 -1.35 -5.73
CA PHE A 396 -41.00 -2.56 -5.82
C PHE A 396 -40.48 -3.66 -4.88
N PRO A 397 -41.37 -4.53 -4.36
CA PRO A 397 -40.96 -5.65 -3.54
C PRO A 397 -40.08 -6.62 -4.34
N THR A 398 -39.13 -7.26 -3.66
CA THR A 398 -38.30 -8.31 -4.27
C THR A 398 -39.09 -9.62 -4.33
N PRO A 399 -39.03 -10.39 -5.43
CA PRO A 399 -39.63 -11.72 -5.50
C PRO A 399 -39.13 -12.62 -4.34
N PRO A 400 -39.99 -13.51 -3.80
CA PRO A 400 -39.66 -14.35 -2.65
C PRO A 400 -38.53 -15.35 -2.89
#